data_AF-A0A9P8GDS4-F1
#
_entry.id   AF-A0A9P8GDS4-F1
#
_cell.length_a   1.000
_cell.length_b   1.000
_cell.length_c   1.000
_cell.angle_alpha   90.00
_cell.angle_beta   90.00
_cell.angle_gamma   90.00
#
_symmetry.space_group_name_H-M   'P 1'
#
loop_
_entity.id
_entity.type
_entity.pdbx_description
1 polymer ?
#
loop_
_entity_poly.entity_id
_entity_poly.type
_entity_poly.pdbx_seq_one_letter_code
_entity_poly.pdbx_strand_id
1 'polypeptide(L)'
;MSYTLVPFEQLFASGPWHTCIGYTAGSRKCNNRIAQENLHAAEAIWDAIISGADTVYVERKIEDLAVRCLCKRNHQWQKDTVVKAWRREIRRSGNAKFSTQTPANGPTTTTAQHEQVIAHLKLERDAYRQRLVHETRQCQSIEALLDGTRDTLAALQAEYDGTRTRLRKAKSKTSTLELQVDVLKQGMADLEESNTHLRSELIAAESLSVSSQRGVDTQQRKQAQLSGELQQSYEANRMLQDNISTLESNLRGAHTSVMSSESRVASLEERLKTSDSSAKTACKQRSSLLSSNTKLTSELDEAKDIIQRLEGRVAGLEVDVMGSNEVSMSQQQVLDHERTARHPREKTSQTGAQGCADEDEKKGEIEVDKQKEDERLVSGQQCELM
;
A
#
# COMPACT_ATOMS: atom_id res chain seq x y z
N MET A 1 -95.30 -5.17 34.84
CA MET A 1 -95.11 -5.34 33.39
C MET A 1 -95.40 -6.79 33.04
N SER A 2 -96.23 -7.07 32.04
CA SER A 2 -96.61 -8.44 31.65
C SER A 2 -95.49 -9.12 30.86
N TYR A 3 -95.09 -10.31 31.29
CA TYR A 3 -94.13 -11.16 30.59
C TYR A 3 -94.87 -11.97 29.53
N THR A 4 -94.48 -11.81 28.27
CA THR A 4 -95.05 -12.55 27.15
C THR A 4 -94.20 -13.80 26.89
N LEU A 5 -94.83 -14.95 26.92
CA LEU A 5 -94.22 -16.27 26.72
C LEU A 5 -94.53 -16.80 25.32
N VAL A 6 -93.53 -17.43 24.70
CA VAL A 6 -93.75 -18.21 23.48
C VAL A 6 -94.52 -19.49 23.87
N PRO A 7 -95.67 -19.77 23.25
CA PRO A 7 -96.40 -21.02 23.44
C PRO A 7 -95.51 -22.24 23.13
N PHE A 8 -95.69 -23.33 23.86
CA PHE A 8 -94.88 -24.54 23.71
C PHE A 8 -94.93 -25.07 22.26
N GLU A 9 -96.13 -25.07 21.66
CA GLU A 9 -96.34 -25.54 20.28
C GLU A 9 -95.64 -24.66 19.23
N GLN A 10 -95.44 -23.37 19.53
CA GLN A 10 -94.77 -22.45 18.61
C GLN A 10 -93.25 -22.61 18.61
N LEU A 11 -92.69 -23.23 19.65
CA LEU A 11 -91.24 -23.35 19.83
C LEU A 11 -90.56 -24.09 18.66
N PHE A 12 -91.24 -25.04 18.04
CA PHE A 12 -90.76 -25.81 16.88
C PHE A 12 -91.46 -25.45 15.55
N ALA A 13 -92.61 -24.78 15.60
CA ALA A 13 -93.34 -24.37 14.39
C ALA A 13 -92.72 -23.15 13.68
N SER A 14 -92.02 -22.29 14.42
CA SER A 14 -91.26 -21.17 13.86
C SER A 14 -89.79 -21.55 13.84
N GLY A 15 -89.11 -21.36 12.71
CA GLY A 15 -87.69 -21.68 12.52
C GLY A 15 -86.73 -21.00 13.51
N PRO A 16 -85.41 -20.93 13.23
CA PRO A 16 -84.39 -20.63 14.24
C PRO A 16 -84.71 -19.38 15.08
N TRP A 17 -84.99 -19.58 16.37
CA TRP A 17 -85.32 -18.51 17.30
C TRP A 17 -84.09 -17.69 17.65
N HIS A 18 -84.07 -16.42 17.25
CA HIS A 18 -83.01 -15.47 17.57
C HIS A 18 -83.10 -14.91 19.00
N THR A 19 -84.10 -15.33 19.77
CA THR A 19 -84.36 -14.83 21.12
C THR A 19 -84.80 -15.92 22.07
N CYS A 20 -84.57 -15.76 23.38
CA CYS A 20 -85.09 -16.69 24.38
C CYS A 20 -86.62 -16.68 24.43
N ILE A 21 -87.21 -17.71 25.05
CA ILE A 21 -88.65 -18.05 25.05
C ILE A 21 -89.61 -17.09 25.76
N GLY A 22 -89.13 -15.96 26.25
CA GLY A 22 -90.01 -14.92 26.79
C GLY A 22 -89.37 -13.54 26.81
N TYR A 23 -90.24 -12.53 26.72
CA TYR A 23 -89.87 -11.13 26.66
C TYR A 23 -90.88 -10.27 27.42
N THR A 24 -90.42 -9.16 27.99
CA THR A 24 -91.32 -8.18 28.61
C THR A 24 -91.81 -7.21 27.54
N ALA A 25 -93.12 -6.97 27.46
CA ALA A 25 -93.68 -6.01 26.52
C ALA A 25 -93.04 -4.62 26.73
N GLY A 26 -92.49 -4.02 25.67
CA GLY A 26 -91.77 -2.75 25.71
C GLY A 26 -90.25 -2.85 25.96
N SER A 27 -89.69 -4.05 26.14
CA SER A 27 -88.24 -4.28 26.28
C SER A 27 -87.62 -4.87 25.01
N ARG A 28 -86.33 -4.60 24.74
CA ARG A 28 -85.60 -5.27 23.66
C ARG A 28 -85.56 -6.78 23.94
N LYS A 29 -85.98 -7.60 22.95
CA LYS A 29 -85.90 -9.06 23.06
C LYS A 29 -84.44 -9.47 23.31
N CYS A 30 -84.23 -10.44 24.18
CA CYS A 30 -82.90 -10.95 24.46
C CYS A 30 -82.35 -11.66 23.22
N ASN A 31 -81.18 -11.25 22.72
CA ASN A 31 -80.53 -11.82 21.53
C ASN A 31 -79.87 -13.20 21.78
N ASN A 32 -80.39 -13.97 22.73
CA ASN A 32 -79.89 -15.29 23.05
C ASN A 32 -80.60 -16.32 22.17
N ARG A 33 -79.89 -16.83 21.17
CA ARG A 33 -80.39 -17.86 20.27
C ARG A 33 -80.66 -19.16 21.03
N ILE A 34 -81.81 -19.79 20.76
CA ILE A 34 -82.09 -21.14 21.28
C ILE A 34 -81.28 -22.13 20.44
N ALA A 35 -80.46 -22.95 21.09
CA ALA A 35 -79.65 -23.96 20.42
C ALA A 35 -80.55 -25.00 19.71
N GLN A 36 -80.11 -25.48 18.54
CA GLN A 36 -80.85 -26.46 17.74
C GLN A 36 -81.18 -27.74 18.54
N GLU A 37 -80.26 -28.17 19.41
CA GLU A 37 -80.45 -29.31 20.31
C GLU A 37 -81.66 -29.14 21.25
N ASN A 38 -81.95 -27.90 21.68
CA ASN A 38 -83.10 -27.64 22.53
C ASN A 38 -84.41 -27.67 21.74
N LEU A 39 -84.39 -27.32 20.44
CA LEU A 39 -85.55 -27.46 19.57
C LEU A 39 -85.87 -28.94 19.33
N HIS A 40 -84.86 -29.77 19.06
CA HIS A 40 -85.05 -31.23 18.97
C HIS A 40 -85.53 -31.85 20.28
N ALA A 41 -85.06 -31.34 21.43
CA ALA A 41 -85.60 -31.78 22.72
C ALA A 41 -87.08 -31.41 22.90
N ALA A 42 -87.53 -30.27 22.36
CA ALA A 42 -88.94 -29.88 22.38
C ALA A 42 -89.80 -30.79 21.48
N GLU A 43 -89.32 -31.11 20.28
CA GLU A 43 -89.95 -32.08 19.36
C GLU A 43 -90.10 -33.46 20.02
N ALA A 44 -89.03 -33.97 20.64
CA ALA A 44 -89.07 -35.26 21.33
C ALA A 44 -90.06 -35.29 22.51
N ILE A 45 -90.21 -34.17 23.23
CA ILE A 45 -91.24 -34.04 24.29
C ILE A 45 -92.64 -34.04 23.67
N TRP A 46 -92.83 -33.37 22.54
CA TRP A 46 -94.10 -33.35 21.82
C TRP A 46 -94.51 -34.73 21.31
N ASP A 47 -93.58 -35.47 20.70
CA ASP A 47 -93.82 -36.85 20.26
C ASP A 47 -94.14 -37.79 21.42
N ALA A 48 -93.47 -37.60 22.57
CA ALA A 48 -93.78 -38.34 23.79
C ALA A 48 -95.21 -38.04 24.30
N ILE A 49 -95.67 -36.79 24.22
CA ILE A 49 -97.05 -36.42 24.56
C ILE A 49 -98.05 -37.10 23.61
N ILE A 50 -97.80 -37.07 22.30
CA ILE A 50 -98.66 -37.73 21.30
C ILE A 50 -98.72 -39.24 21.54
N SER A 51 -97.60 -39.84 21.94
CA SER A 51 -97.48 -41.27 22.22
C SER A 51 -98.10 -41.70 23.56
N GLY A 52 -98.67 -40.77 24.34
CA GLY A 52 -99.28 -41.07 25.63
C GLY A 52 -98.27 -41.36 26.74
N ALA A 53 -97.06 -40.80 26.67
CA ALA A 53 -96.04 -40.98 27.70
C ALA A 53 -96.51 -40.49 29.08
N ASP A 54 -95.91 -41.06 30.13
CA ASP A 54 -96.22 -40.73 31.51
C ASP A 54 -96.15 -39.22 31.79
N THR A 55 -97.18 -38.70 32.47
CA THR A 55 -97.32 -37.27 32.74
C THR A 55 -96.18 -36.72 33.61
N VAL A 56 -95.66 -37.51 34.55
CA VAL A 56 -94.56 -37.10 35.42
C VAL A 56 -93.26 -37.00 34.62
N TYR A 57 -93.02 -37.92 33.68
CA TYR A 57 -91.90 -37.87 32.75
C TYR A 57 -91.94 -36.60 31.89
N VAL A 58 -93.08 -36.31 31.26
CA VAL A 58 -93.27 -35.12 30.42
C VAL A 58 -93.05 -33.83 31.22
N GLU A 59 -93.62 -33.73 32.42
CA GLU A 59 -93.49 -32.55 33.28
C GLU A 59 -92.05 -32.25 33.72
N ARG A 60 -91.24 -33.29 33.91
CA ARG A 60 -89.81 -33.17 34.23
C ARG A 60 -89.01 -32.68 33.04
N LYS A 61 -89.30 -33.21 31.84
CA LYS A 61 -88.60 -32.81 30.61
C LYS A 61 -88.92 -31.37 30.20
N ILE A 62 -90.15 -30.92 30.42
CA ILE A 62 -90.55 -29.51 30.23
C ILE A 62 -89.73 -28.59 31.13
N GLU A 63 -89.50 -29.01 32.38
CA GLU A 63 -88.71 -28.23 33.34
C GLU A 63 -87.25 -28.10 32.93
N ASP A 64 -86.64 -29.20 32.50
CA ASP A 64 -85.28 -29.20 31.96
C ASP A 64 -85.16 -28.33 30.71
N LEU A 65 -86.14 -28.41 29.81
CA LEU A 65 -86.16 -27.63 28.58
C LEU A 65 -86.30 -26.13 28.85
N ALA A 66 -87.16 -25.74 29.79
CA ALA A 66 -87.32 -24.34 30.18
C ALA A 66 -86.00 -23.71 30.67
N VAL A 67 -85.20 -24.45 31.46
CA VAL A 67 -83.89 -23.99 31.93
C VAL A 67 -82.92 -23.75 30.77
N ARG A 68 -82.92 -24.64 29.78
CA ARG A 68 -82.02 -24.56 28.61
C ARG A 68 -82.43 -23.46 27.63
N CYS A 69 -83.72 -23.15 27.55
CA CYS A 69 -84.27 -22.17 26.63
C CYS A 69 -84.26 -20.73 27.19
N LEU A 70 -84.08 -20.56 28.51
CA LEU A 70 -83.92 -19.26 29.14
C LEU A 70 -82.45 -18.81 29.17
N CYS A 71 -82.19 -17.54 28.88
CA CYS A 71 -80.81 -17.02 28.92
C CYS A 71 -80.30 -16.99 30.38
N LYS A 72 -79.09 -17.49 30.61
CA LYS A 72 -78.48 -17.58 31.95
C LYS A 72 -78.39 -16.23 32.68
N ARG A 73 -78.24 -15.13 31.94
CA ARG A 73 -77.96 -13.80 32.50
C ARG A 73 -79.19 -13.05 33.03
N ASN A 74 -80.30 -13.03 32.28
CA ASN A 74 -81.39 -12.08 32.56
C ASN A 74 -82.77 -12.71 32.75
N HIS A 75 -82.98 -14.00 32.44
CA HIS A 75 -84.32 -14.58 32.43
C HIS A 75 -84.47 -15.91 33.18
N GLN A 76 -83.42 -16.41 33.84
CA GLN A 76 -83.52 -17.66 34.63
C GLN A 76 -84.53 -17.56 35.79
N TRP A 77 -84.74 -16.37 36.36
CA TRP A 77 -85.75 -16.12 37.39
C TRP A 77 -87.20 -16.33 36.90
N GLN A 78 -87.43 -16.42 35.59
CA GLN A 78 -88.74 -16.71 34.99
C GLN A 78 -89.00 -18.20 34.75
N LYS A 79 -88.08 -19.09 35.15
CA LYS A 79 -88.21 -20.56 34.96
C LYS A 79 -89.57 -21.06 35.42
N ASP A 80 -89.97 -20.75 36.65
CA ASP A 80 -91.23 -21.27 37.20
C ASP A 80 -92.46 -20.75 36.47
N THR A 81 -92.41 -19.51 35.97
CA THR A 81 -93.48 -18.92 35.16
C THR A 81 -93.63 -19.64 33.83
N VAL A 82 -92.51 -19.90 33.13
CA VAL A 82 -92.47 -20.66 31.87
C VAL A 82 -93.03 -22.07 32.09
N VAL A 83 -92.49 -22.78 33.08
CA VAL A 83 -92.87 -24.18 33.34
C VAL A 83 -94.35 -24.29 33.68
N LYS A 84 -94.88 -23.38 34.51
CA LYS A 84 -96.33 -23.35 34.82
C LYS A 84 -97.18 -23.07 33.58
N ALA A 85 -96.73 -22.18 32.69
CA ALA A 85 -97.46 -21.86 31.46
C ALA A 85 -97.49 -23.05 30.49
N TRP A 86 -96.34 -23.66 30.21
CA TRP A 86 -96.22 -24.81 29.32
C TRP A 86 -96.94 -26.05 29.86
N ARG A 87 -96.86 -26.33 31.17
CA ARG A 87 -97.67 -27.40 31.79
C ARG A 87 -99.17 -27.20 31.59
N ARG A 88 -99.65 -25.96 31.71
CA ARG A 88 -101.08 -25.64 31.49
C ARG A 88 -101.50 -25.76 30.03
N GLU A 89 -100.59 -25.49 29.11
CA GLU A 89 -100.82 -25.65 27.66
C GLU A 89 -100.90 -27.13 27.30
N ILE A 90 -99.93 -27.94 27.72
CA ILE A 90 -99.88 -29.37 27.40
C ILE A 90 -101.05 -30.14 28.02
N ARG A 91 -101.47 -29.80 29.25
CA ARG A 91 -102.69 -30.38 29.84
C ARG A 91 -103.96 -30.03 29.06
N ARG A 92 -104.00 -28.88 28.38
CA ARG A 92 -105.12 -28.52 27.48
C ARG A 92 -105.06 -29.31 26.18
N SER A 93 -103.88 -29.50 25.59
CA SER A 93 -103.71 -30.25 24.33
C SER A 93 -103.86 -31.77 24.50
N GLY A 94 -103.48 -32.34 25.65
CA GLY A 94 -103.56 -33.79 25.92
C GLY A 94 -104.97 -34.32 26.19
N ASN A 95 -105.91 -33.50 26.66
CA ASN A 95 -107.29 -33.92 26.96
C ASN A 95 -108.23 -33.96 25.74
N ALA A 96 -107.75 -33.58 24.55
CA ALA A 96 -108.61 -33.41 23.36
C ALA A 96 -108.69 -34.63 22.43
N LYS A 97 -107.95 -35.74 22.66
CA LYS A 97 -107.77 -36.79 21.63
C LYS A 97 -107.84 -38.25 22.11
N PHE A 98 -108.73 -38.58 23.06
CA PHE A 98 -109.12 -39.98 23.31
C PHE A 98 -110.64 -40.10 23.41
N SER A 99 -111.28 -40.24 22.25
CA SER A 99 -112.67 -40.71 22.11
C SER A 99 -112.69 -41.74 20.99
N THR A 100 -112.31 -42.97 21.30
CA THR A 100 -112.34 -44.12 20.39
C THR A 100 -113.67 -44.84 20.54
N GLN A 101 -114.55 -44.69 19.54
CA GLN A 101 -115.69 -45.58 19.30
C GLN A 101 -115.22 -46.85 18.59
N THR A 102 -115.55 -48.02 19.13
CA THR A 102 -115.39 -49.32 18.49
C THR A 102 -116.76 -49.79 17.99
N PRO A 103 -116.95 -50.15 16.71
CA PRO A 103 -118.12 -50.91 16.28
C PRO A 103 -117.75 -52.39 16.10
N ALA A 104 -118.40 -53.26 16.87
CA ALA A 104 -118.37 -54.70 16.69
C ALA A 104 -119.66 -55.14 15.99
N ASN A 105 -119.59 -55.46 14.70
CA ASN A 105 -120.62 -56.21 13.98
C ASN A 105 -119.92 -57.28 13.14
N GLY A 106 -120.05 -58.55 13.55
CA GLY A 106 -119.71 -59.69 12.71
C GLY A 106 -120.94 -60.17 11.94
N PRO A 107 -120.80 -60.65 10.69
CA PRO A 107 -121.82 -61.46 10.07
C PRO A 107 -121.33 -62.89 9.81
N THR A 108 -122.17 -63.84 10.20
CA THR A 108 -122.24 -65.23 9.71
C THR A 108 -122.16 -65.27 8.18
N THR A 109 -121.15 -65.97 7.65
CA THR A 109 -120.87 -66.18 6.22
C THR A 109 -121.06 -67.66 5.87
N THR A 110 -121.66 -67.96 4.71
CA THR A 110 -121.97 -69.33 4.22
C THR A 110 -120.77 -69.95 3.47
N THR A 111 -120.75 -71.28 3.32
CA THR A 111 -119.61 -72.07 2.77
C THR A 111 -119.07 -71.59 1.41
N ALA A 112 -119.93 -71.10 0.50
CA ALA A 112 -119.51 -70.55 -0.79
C ALA A 112 -118.79 -69.19 -0.67
N GLN A 113 -119.14 -68.38 0.33
CA GLN A 113 -118.44 -67.13 0.64
C GLN A 113 -117.07 -67.43 1.27
N HIS A 114 -116.95 -68.49 2.06
CA HIS A 114 -115.65 -68.93 2.58
C HIS A 114 -114.70 -69.37 1.46
N GLU A 115 -115.16 -70.07 0.43
CA GLU A 115 -114.33 -70.45 -0.72
C GLU A 115 -113.84 -69.24 -1.53
N GLN A 116 -114.69 -68.22 -1.74
CA GLN A 116 -114.28 -66.97 -2.38
C GLN A 116 -113.25 -66.19 -1.54
N VAL A 117 -113.44 -66.14 -0.22
CA VAL A 117 -112.46 -65.53 0.70
C VAL A 117 -111.14 -66.30 0.66
N ILE A 118 -111.15 -67.63 0.62
CA ILE A 118 -109.93 -68.43 0.51
C ILE A 118 -109.21 -68.19 -0.82
N ALA A 119 -109.93 -68.09 -1.94
CA ALA A 119 -109.35 -67.78 -3.24
C ALA A 119 -108.72 -66.37 -3.27
N HIS A 120 -109.41 -65.38 -2.71
CA HIS A 120 -108.89 -64.01 -2.57
C HIS A 120 -107.63 -63.96 -1.70
N LEU A 121 -107.66 -64.58 -0.53
CA LEU A 121 -106.50 -64.64 0.38
C LEU A 121 -105.31 -65.35 -0.26
N LYS A 122 -105.53 -66.36 -1.13
CA LYS A 122 -104.44 -67.01 -1.89
C LYS A 122 -103.81 -66.05 -2.90
N LEU A 123 -104.62 -65.32 -3.66
CA LEU A 123 -104.13 -64.31 -4.61
C LEU A 123 -103.38 -63.18 -3.90
N GLU A 124 -103.91 -62.67 -2.80
CA GLU A 124 -103.22 -61.67 -1.96
C GLU A 124 -101.91 -62.23 -1.42
N ARG A 125 -101.91 -63.45 -0.87
CA ARG A 125 -100.69 -64.12 -0.39
C ARG A 125 -99.64 -64.23 -1.50
N ASP A 126 -100.04 -64.61 -2.71
CA ASP A 126 -99.11 -64.76 -3.83
C ASP A 126 -98.60 -63.39 -4.32
N ALA A 127 -99.43 -62.35 -4.32
CA ALA A 127 -99.01 -60.97 -4.56
C ALA A 127 -98.05 -60.44 -3.46
N TYR A 128 -98.29 -60.77 -2.19
CA TYR A 128 -97.38 -60.47 -1.09
C TYR A 128 -96.05 -61.21 -1.24
N ARG A 129 -96.06 -62.48 -1.64
CA ARG A 129 -94.83 -63.24 -1.93
C ARG A 129 -94.03 -62.61 -3.06
N GLN A 130 -94.67 -62.22 -4.16
CA GLN A 130 -93.99 -61.54 -5.27
C GLN A 130 -93.37 -60.21 -4.84
N ARG A 131 -94.10 -59.39 -4.07
CA ARG A 131 -93.56 -58.16 -3.47
C ARG A 131 -92.36 -58.45 -2.56
N LEU A 132 -92.46 -59.45 -1.69
CA LEU A 132 -91.36 -59.83 -0.80
C LEU A 132 -90.09 -60.23 -1.58
N VAL A 133 -90.23 -60.97 -2.68
CA VAL A 133 -89.10 -61.34 -3.55
C VAL A 133 -88.49 -60.11 -4.24
N HIS A 134 -89.33 -59.17 -4.71
CA HIS A 134 -88.86 -57.91 -5.30
C HIS A 134 -88.08 -57.07 -4.28
N GLU A 135 -88.65 -56.84 -3.10
CA GLU A 135 -87.99 -56.10 -2.01
C GLU A 135 -86.68 -56.78 -1.60
N THR A 136 -86.66 -58.11 -1.51
CA THR A 136 -85.42 -58.85 -1.19
C THR A 136 -84.33 -58.61 -2.24
N ARG A 137 -84.68 -58.59 -3.53
CA ARG A 137 -83.72 -58.27 -4.60
C ARG A 137 -83.24 -56.82 -4.53
N GLN A 138 -84.12 -55.88 -4.19
CA GLN A 138 -83.73 -54.49 -3.96
C GLN A 138 -82.79 -54.35 -2.77
N CYS A 139 -83.07 -55.02 -1.65
CA CYS A 139 -82.18 -55.08 -0.48
C CYS A 139 -80.80 -55.62 -0.88
N GLN A 140 -80.74 -56.74 -1.60
CA GLN A 140 -79.46 -57.32 -2.08
C GLN A 140 -78.69 -56.36 -2.99
N SER A 141 -79.38 -55.64 -3.88
CA SER A 141 -78.74 -54.63 -4.73
C SER A 141 -78.20 -53.44 -3.93
N ILE A 142 -78.93 -53.01 -2.89
CA ILE A 142 -78.49 -51.94 -2.00
C ILE A 142 -77.29 -52.39 -1.17
N GLU A 143 -77.30 -53.60 -0.65
CA GLU A 143 -76.18 -54.19 0.09
C GLU A 143 -74.90 -54.22 -0.75
N ALA A 144 -74.99 -54.66 -2.01
CA ALA A 144 -73.85 -54.66 -2.92
C ALA A 144 -73.29 -53.24 -3.19
N LEU A 145 -74.16 -52.23 -3.31
CA LEU A 145 -73.74 -50.83 -3.46
C LEU A 145 -73.11 -50.29 -2.18
N LEU A 146 -73.63 -50.67 -1.01
CA LEU A 146 -73.06 -50.30 0.28
C LEU A 146 -71.66 -50.91 0.47
N ASP A 147 -71.47 -52.17 0.09
CA ASP A 147 -70.17 -52.83 0.12
C ASP A 147 -69.16 -52.14 -0.81
N GLY A 148 -69.54 -51.84 -2.06
CA GLY A 148 -68.68 -51.08 -2.97
C GLY A 148 -68.34 -49.67 -2.48
N THR A 149 -69.29 -49.00 -1.82
CA THR A 149 -69.05 -47.70 -1.18
C THR A 149 -68.09 -47.82 0.01
N ARG A 150 -68.19 -48.90 0.78
CA ARG A 150 -67.27 -49.17 1.90
C ARG A 150 -65.85 -49.40 1.41
N ASP A 151 -65.68 -50.16 0.33
CA ASP A 151 -64.38 -50.43 -0.27
C ASP A 151 -63.72 -49.16 -0.83
N THR A 152 -64.49 -48.33 -1.54
CA THR A 152 -63.98 -47.04 -2.05
C THR A 152 -63.62 -46.07 -0.94
N LEU A 153 -64.40 -46.03 0.15
CA LEU A 153 -64.08 -45.21 1.32
C LEU A 153 -62.80 -45.71 2.01
N ALA A 154 -62.61 -47.02 2.15
CA ALA A 154 -61.38 -47.59 2.68
C ALA A 154 -60.16 -47.26 1.81
N ALA A 155 -60.30 -47.33 0.48
CA ALA A 155 -59.23 -46.97 -0.45
C ALA A 155 -58.85 -45.48 -0.36
N LEU A 156 -59.85 -44.57 -0.37
CA LEU A 156 -59.62 -43.13 -0.23
C LEU A 156 -58.97 -42.79 1.12
N GLN A 157 -59.33 -43.49 2.19
CA GLN A 157 -58.73 -43.28 3.49
C GLN A 157 -57.26 -43.71 3.53
N ALA A 158 -56.92 -44.84 2.90
CA ALA A 158 -55.53 -45.26 2.74
C ALA A 158 -54.70 -44.26 1.90
N GLU A 159 -55.28 -43.71 0.83
CA GLU A 159 -54.63 -42.66 0.02
C GLU A 159 -54.44 -41.36 0.83
N TYR A 160 -55.43 -40.96 1.61
CA TYR A 160 -55.35 -39.81 2.50
C TYR A 160 -54.22 -39.97 3.53
N ASP A 161 -54.11 -41.13 4.17
CA ASP A 161 -53.05 -41.40 5.14
C ASP A 161 -51.66 -41.45 4.48
N GLY A 162 -51.57 -41.98 3.26
CA GLY A 162 -50.36 -41.98 2.45
C GLY A 162 -49.90 -40.57 2.08
N THR A 163 -50.81 -39.74 1.57
CA THR A 163 -50.52 -38.33 1.22
C THR A 163 -50.15 -37.51 2.45
N ARG A 164 -50.86 -37.69 3.57
CA ARG A 164 -50.56 -37.05 4.85
C ARG A 164 -49.15 -37.40 5.34
N THR A 165 -48.73 -38.65 5.21
CA THR A 165 -47.38 -39.09 5.59
C THR A 165 -46.30 -38.49 4.69
N ARG A 166 -46.52 -38.44 3.37
CA ARG A 166 -45.62 -37.75 2.43
C ARG A 166 -45.49 -36.26 2.75
N LEU A 167 -46.60 -35.59 3.08
CA LEU A 167 -46.60 -34.18 3.45
C LEU A 167 -45.77 -33.92 4.72
N ARG A 168 -45.89 -34.77 5.75
CA ARG A 168 -45.05 -34.65 6.96
C ARG A 168 -43.56 -34.79 6.64
N LYS A 169 -43.19 -35.76 5.80
CA LYS A 169 -41.79 -35.95 5.35
C LYS A 169 -41.28 -34.75 4.55
N ALA A 170 -42.10 -34.22 3.63
CA ALA A 170 -41.75 -33.03 2.85
C ALA A 170 -41.53 -31.82 3.76
N LYS A 171 -42.44 -31.55 4.72
CA LYS A 171 -42.28 -30.47 5.70
C LYS A 171 -40.99 -30.59 6.50
N SER A 172 -40.68 -31.78 7.01
CA SER A 172 -39.43 -32.02 7.73
C SER A 172 -38.21 -31.72 6.86
N LYS A 173 -38.21 -32.15 5.59
CA LYS A 173 -37.11 -31.88 4.66
C LYS A 173 -36.99 -30.38 4.36
N THR A 174 -38.11 -29.68 4.19
CA THR A 174 -38.12 -28.22 4.01
C THR A 174 -37.49 -27.52 5.20
N SER A 175 -37.86 -27.86 6.44
CA SER A 175 -37.24 -27.27 7.63
C SER A 175 -35.74 -27.56 7.73
N THR A 176 -35.28 -28.75 7.34
CA THR A 176 -33.83 -29.04 7.27
C THR A 176 -33.13 -28.18 6.22
N LEU A 177 -33.72 -28.01 5.03
CA LEU A 177 -33.15 -27.18 3.98
C LEU A 177 -33.12 -25.69 4.37
N GLU A 178 -34.14 -25.20 5.06
CA GLU A 178 -34.17 -23.84 5.61
C GLU A 178 -32.98 -23.60 6.55
N LEU A 179 -32.74 -24.52 7.49
CA LEU A 179 -31.57 -24.45 8.38
C LEU A 179 -30.24 -24.48 7.62
N GLN A 180 -30.12 -25.32 6.59
CA GLN A 180 -28.91 -25.37 5.77
C GLN A 180 -28.68 -24.06 5.00
N VAL A 181 -29.75 -23.44 4.48
CA VAL A 181 -29.67 -22.14 3.81
C VAL A 181 -29.23 -21.06 4.80
N ASP A 182 -29.74 -21.06 6.03
CA ASP A 182 -29.35 -20.07 7.04
C ASP A 182 -27.88 -20.24 7.46
N VAL A 183 -27.41 -21.48 7.63
CA VAL A 183 -25.98 -21.78 7.89
C VAL A 183 -25.09 -21.30 6.74
N LEU A 184 -25.49 -21.57 5.49
CA LEU A 184 -24.73 -21.11 4.32
C LEU A 184 -24.69 -19.59 4.21
N LYS A 185 -25.80 -18.89 4.51
CA LYS A 185 -25.84 -17.43 4.54
C LYS A 185 -24.91 -16.85 5.60
N GLN A 186 -24.88 -17.45 6.79
CA GLN A 186 -23.94 -17.01 7.83
C GLN A 186 -22.49 -17.22 7.38
N GLY A 187 -22.17 -18.40 6.84
CA GLY A 187 -20.83 -18.68 6.33
C GLY A 187 -20.41 -17.74 5.18
N MET A 188 -21.35 -17.31 4.34
CA MET A 188 -21.07 -16.28 3.33
C MET A 188 -20.74 -14.92 3.96
N ALA A 189 -21.49 -14.50 4.97
CA ALA A 189 -21.22 -13.24 5.68
C ALA A 189 -19.84 -13.26 6.37
N ASP A 190 -19.49 -14.36 7.04
CA ASP A 190 -18.19 -14.52 7.69
C ASP A 190 -17.04 -14.49 6.67
N LEU A 191 -17.24 -15.11 5.49
CA LEU A 191 -16.26 -15.07 4.38
C LEU A 191 -16.12 -13.67 3.79
N GLU A 192 -17.22 -12.92 3.64
CA GLU A 192 -17.18 -11.53 3.18
C GLU A 192 -16.39 -10.66 4.17
N GLU A 193 -16.64 -10.80 5.48
CA GLU A 193 -15.89 -10.08 6.52
C GLU A 193 -14.40 -10.40 6.45
N SER A 194 -14.03 -11.69 6.41
CA SER A 194 -12.64 -12.13 6.26
C SER A 194 -11.99 -11.57 4.99
N ASN A 195 -12.71 -11.55 3.87
CA ASN A 195 -12.22 -11.00 2.61
C ASN A 195 -11.96 -9.48 2.71
N THR A 196 -12.87 -8.73 3.36
CA THR A 196 -12.66 -7.29 3.58
C THR A 196 -11.44 -7.03 4.45
N HIS A 197 -11.23 -7.82 5.50
CA HIS A 197 -10.06 -7.71 6.37
C HIS A 197 -8.75 -7.99 5.61
N LEU A 198 -8.67 -9.11 4.87
CA LEU A 198 -7.47 -9.46 4.09
C LEU A 198 -7.13 -8.42 3.02
N ARG A 199 -8.15 -7.80 2.40
CA ARG A 199 -7.94 -6.68 1.47
C ARG A 199 -7.33 -5.47 2.15
N SER A 200 -7.79 -5.12 3.36
CA SER A 200 -7.18 -4.03 4.14
C SER A 200 -5.74 -4.34 4.54
N GLU A 201 -5.44 -5.57 4.94
CA GLU A 201 -4.06 -6.00 5.26
C GLU A 201 -3.15 -5.94 4.02
N LEU A 202 -3.65 -6.36 2.85
CA LEU A 202 -2.90 -6.29 1.59
C LEU A 202 -2.52 -4.85 1.26
N ILE A 203 -3.47 -3.91 1.34
CA ILE A 203 -3.22 -2.48 1.10
C ILE A 203 -2.18 -1.93 2.09
N ALA A 204 -2.25 -2.32 3.36
CA ALA A 204 -1.29 -1.91 4.37
C ALA A 204 0.12 -2.45 4.07
N ALA A 205 0.23 -3.72 3.68
CA ALA A 205 1.49 -4.35 3.31
C ALA A 205 2.11 -3.71 2.04
N GLU A 206 1.29 -3.40 1.03
CA GLU A 206 1.74 -2.69 -0.17
C GLU A 206 2.27 -1.29 0.17
N SER A 207 1.57 -0.54 1.02
CA SER A 207 2.03 0.77 1.49
C SER A 207 3.36 0.69 2.25
N LEU A 208 3.52 -0.33 3.10
CA LEU A 208 4.77 -0.58 3.82
C LEU A 208 5.91 -0.94 2.85
N SER A 209 5.65 -1.76 1.84
CA SER A 209 6.63 -2.11 0.79
C SER A 209 7.09 -0.87 0.02
N VAL A 210 6.15 -0.02 -0.42
CA VAL A 210 6.47 1.24 -1.14
C VAL A 210 7.26 2.21 -0.26
N SER A 211 6.94 2.32 1.03
CA SER A 211 7.72 3.16 1.96
C SER A 211 9.14 2.61 2.18
N SER A 212 9.28 1.29 2.30
CA SER A 212 10.58 0.62 2.47
C SER A 212 11.46 0.79 1.24
N GLN A 213 10.88 0.63 0.03
CA GLN A 213 11.60 0.85 -1.22
C GLN A 213 12.11 2.29 -1.33
N ARG A 214 11.28 3.29 -1.01
CA ARG A 214 11.72 4.69 -0.97
C ARG A 214 12.86 4.92 0.04
N GLY A 215 12.84 4.21 1.16
CA GLY A 215 13.93 4.19 2.14
C GLY A 215 15.23 3.68 1.54
N VAL A 216 15.18 2.53 0.84
CA VAL A 216 16.32 1.94 0.13
C VAL A 216 16.86 2.91 -0.94
N ASP A 217 16.01 3.48 -1.79
CA ASP A 217 16.43 4.42 -2.83
C ASP A 217 17.10 5.67 -2.24
N THR A 218 16.65 6.11 -1.07
CA THR A 218 17.25 7.24 -0.35
C THR A 218 18.62 6.87 0.22
N GLN A 219 18.77 5.67 0.77
CA GLN A 219 20.06 5.18 1.25
C GLN A 219 21.06 4.98 0.10
N GLN A 220 20.63 4.41 -1.02
CA GLN A 220 21.47 4.25 -2.22
C GLN A 220 21.96 5.60 -2.76
N ARG A 221 21.10 6.63 -2.82
CA ARG A 221 21.51 7.99 -3.20
C ARG A 221 22.56 8.57 -2.26
N LYS A 222 22.36 8.43 -0.95
CA LYS A 222 23.36 8.88 0.06
C LYS A 222 24.69 8.12 -0.10
N GLN A 223 24.64 6.83 -0.35
CA GLN A 223 25.85 6.02 -0.57
C GLN A 223 26.60 6.47 -1.83
N ALA A 224 25.89 6.72 -2.94
CA ALA A 224 26.49 7.24 -4.16
C ALA A 224 27.14 8.62 -3.94
N GLN A 225 26.45 9.52 -3.21
CA GLN A 225 26.98 10.83 -2.84
C GLN A 225 28.27 10.70 -2.02
N LEU A 226 28.25 9.93 -0.92
CA LEU A 226 29.42 9.74 -0.06
C LEU A 226 30.59 9.08 -0.80
N SER A 227 30.31 8.14 -1.72
CA SER A 227 31.35 7.54 -2.57
C SER A 227 32.00 8.58 -3.49
N GLY A 228 31.20 9.49 -4.06
CA GLY A 228 31.70 10.59 -4.88
C GLY A 228 32.56 11.57 -4.07
N GLU A 229 32.10 11.96 -2.89
CA GLU A 229 32.85 12.83 -1.96
C GLU A 229 34.19 12.18 -1.54
N LEU A 230 34.19 10.88 -1.25
CA LEU A 230 35.39 10.14 -0.91
C LEU A 230 36.40 10.10 -2.08
N GLN A 231 35.92 9.87 -3.31
CA GLN A 231 36.78 9.89 -4.50
C GLN A 231 37.38 11.27 -4.74
N GLN A 232 36.59 12.34 -4.60
CA GLN A 232 37.09 13.72 -4.70
C GLN A 232 38.17 14.00 -3.65
N SER A 233 37.98 13.51 -2.41
CA SER A 233 38.98 13.64 -1.36
C SER A 233 40.28 12.90 -1.69
N TYR A 234 40.20 11.69 -2.27
CA TYR A 234 41.39 10.96 -2.74
C TYR A 234 42.15 11.72 -3.82
N GLU A 235 41.47 12.28 -4.81
CA GLU A 235 42.11 13.05 -5.87
C GLU A 235 42.76 14.34 -5.34
N ALA A 236 42.08 15.04 -4.43
CA ALA A 236 42.64 16.21 -3.77
C ALA A 236 43.91 15.87 -2.97
N ASN A 237 43.91 14.74 -2.24
CA ASN A 237 45.09 14.27 -1.52
C ASN A 237 46.24 13.91 -2.46
N ARG A 238 45.95 13.29 -3.61
CA ARG A 238 46.96 12.99 -4.63
C ARG A 238 47.62 14.27 -5.15
N MET A 239 46.81 15.28 -5.51
CA MET A 239 47.31 16.58 -5.96
C MET A 239 48.18 17.27 -4.90
N LEU A 240 47.78 17.21 -3.62
CA LEU A 240 48.59 17.73 -2.52
C LEU A 240 49.93 16.99 -2.40
N GLN A 241 49.95 15.68 -2.60
CA GLN A 241 51.17 14.88 -2.53
C GLN A 241 52.13 15.16 -3.70
N ASP A 242 51.61 15.40 -4.89
CA ASP A 242 52.40 15.84 -6.05
C ASP A 242 53.00 17.23 -5.82
N ASN A 243 52.22 18.15 -5.23
CA ASN A 243 52.70 19.47 -4.84
C ASN A 243 53.81 19.40 -3.78
N ILE A 244 53.64 18.56 -2.75
CA ILE A 244 54.68 18.32 -1.73
C ILE A 244 55.96 17.81 -2.39
N SER A 245 55.84 16.80 -3.26
CA SER A 245 57.00 16.22 -3.97
C SER A 245 57.73 17.25 -4.83
N THR A 246 56.98 18.14 -5.49
CA THR A 246 57.53 19.25 -6.28
C THR A 246 58.26 20.27 -5.40
N LEU A 247 57.64 20.66 -4.28
CA LEU A 247 58.24 21.58 -3.31
C LEU A 247 59.52 21.00 -2.70
N GLU A 248 59.54 19.72 -2.36
CA GLU A 248 60.73 19.03 -1.87
C GLU A 248 61.85 19.01 -2.92
N SER A 249 61.52 18.80 -4.20
CA SER A 249 62.50 18.87 -5.30
C SER A 249 63.08 20.27 -5.44
N ASN A 250 62.23 21.29 -5.40
CA ASN A 250 62.65 22.69 -5.46
C ASN A 250 63.54 23.07 -4.26
N LEU A 251 63.19 22.62 -3.05
CA LEU A 251 63.99 22.83 -1.85
C LEU A 251 65.37 22.17 -1.97
N ARG A 252 65.44 20.92 -2.46
CA ARG A 252 66.73 20.26 -2.74
C ARG A 252 67.55 21.04 -3.77
N GLY A 253 66.93 21.51 -4.85
CA GLY A 253 67.60 22.32 -5.87
C GLY A 253 68.09 23.67 -5.36
N ALA A 254 67.29 24.35 -4.53
CA ALA A 254 67.71 25.58 -3.86
C ALA A 254 68.89 25.33 -2.92
N HIS A 255 68.85 24.24 -2.13
CA HIS A 255 69.94 23.86 -1.24
C HIS A 255 71.25 23.60 -2.00
N THR A 256 71.23 22.87 -3.12
CA THR A 256 72.44 22.65 -3.92
C THR A 256 72.98 23.95 -4.52
N SER A 257 72.11 24.85 -4.95
CA SER A 257 72.49 26.17 -5.43
C SER A 257 73.16 27.01 -4.33
N VAL A 258 72.61 27.01 -3.12
CA VAL A 258 73.20 27.67 -1.94
C VAL A 258 74.59 27.12 -1.64
N MET A 259 74.75 25.80 -1.54
CA MET A 259 76.07 25.17 -1.30
C MET A 259 77.11 25.53 -2.37
N SER A 260 76.68 25.59 -3.65
CA SER A 260 77.53 26.03 -4.76
C SER A 260 77.91 27.51 -4.61
N SER A 261 76.95 28.37 -4.25
CA SER A 261 77.19 29.79 -4.01
C SER A 261 78.14 30.03 -2.82
N GLU A 262 77.97 29.29 -1.72
CA GLU A 262 78.86 29.33 -0.54
C GLU A 262 80.29 28.93 -0.93
N SER A 263 80.46 27.87 -1.71
CA SER A 263 81.76 27.44 -2.22
C SER A 263 82.41 28.52 -3.11
N ARG A 264 81.62 29.18 -3.95
CA ARG A 264 82.08 30.32 -4.78
C ARG A 264 82.48 31.52 -3.93
N VAL A 265 81.70 31.85 -2.90
CA VAL A 265 82.00 32.95 -1.97
C VAL A 265 83.31 32.66 -1.23
N ALA A 266 83.49 31.46 -0.66
CA ALA A 266 84.74 31.08 0.00
C ALA A 266 85.95 31.19 -0.93
N SER A 267 85.81 30.77 -2.20
CA SER A 267 86.87 30.95 -3.22
C SER A 267 87.17 32.42 -3.51
N LEU A 268 86.14 33.26 -3.61
CA LEU A 268 86.30 34.71 -3.81
C LEU A 268 86.95 35.39 -2.60
N GLU A 269 86.60 35.00 -1.38
CA GLU A 269 87.22 35.50 -0.15
C GLU A 269 88.73 35.20 -0.11
N GLU A 270 89.14 33.97 -0.47
CA GLU A 270 90.56 33.61 -0.54
C GLU A 270 91.30 34.37 -1.65
N ARG A 271 90.67 34.56 -2.81
CA ARG A 271 91.19 35.43 -3.88
C ARG A 271 91.32 36.89 -3.45
N LEU A 272 90.38 37.39 -2.65
CA LEU A 272 90.44 38.74 -2.11
C LEU A 272 91.60 38.88 -1.11
N LYS A 273 91.80 37.90 -0.24
CA LYS A 273 92.90 37.86 0.73
C LYS A 273 94.28 37.81 0.06
N THR A 274 94.43 36.97 -0.96
CA THR A 274 95.65 36.92 -1.78
C THR A 274 95.87 38.22 -2.54
N SER A 275 94.81 38.81 -3.12
CA SER A 275 94.87 40.12 -3.77
C SER A 275 95.30 41.23 -2.80
N ASP A 276 94.74 41.31 -1.59
CA ASP A 276 95.13 42.29 -0.56
C ASP A 276 96.60 42.13 -0.15
N SER A 277 97.08 40.89 0.01
CA SER A 277 98.49 40.62 0.29
C SER A 277 99.42 41.04 -0.87
N SER A 278 98.97 40.83 -2.11
CA SER A 278 99.67 41.25 -3.33
C SER A 278 99.69 42.77 -3.45
N ALA A 279 98.55 43.43 -3.21
CA ALA A 279 98.43 44.89 -3.19
C ALA A 279 99.32 45.53 -2.12
N LYS A 280 99.41 44.95 -0.92
CA LYS A 280 100.36 45.37 0.13
C LYS A 280 101.81 45.21 -0.32
N THR A 281 102.14 44.11 -1.00
CA THR A 281 103.49 43.87 -1.54
C THR A 281 103.83 44.86 -2.64
N ALA A 282 102.91 45.09 -3.59
CA ALA A 282 103.04 46.08 -4.64
C ALA A 282 103.15 47.51 -4.08
N CYS A 283 102.42 47.85 -3.02
CA CYS A 283 102.54 49.13 -2.33
C CYS A 283 103.94 49.29 -1.70
N LYS A 284 104.45 48.26 -1.01
CA LYS A 284 105.83 48.26 -0.49
C LYS A 284 106.87 48.41 -1.61
N GLN A 285 106.71 47.68 -2.71
CA GLN A 285 107.56 47.80 -3.89
C GLN A 285 107.52 49.22 -4.47
N ARG A 286 106.32 49.81 -4.60
CA ARG A 286 106.14 51.19 -5.05
C ARG A 286 106.82 52.19 -4.12
N SER A 287 106.69 52.06 -2.80
CA SER A 287 107.39 52.90 -1.82
C SER A 287 108.92 52.76 -1.95
N SER A 288 109.43 51.54 -2.13
CA SER A 288 110.85 51.29 -2.37
C SER A 288 111.33 51.94 -3.68
N LEU A 289 110.58 51.80 -4.77
CA LEU A 289 110.88 52.42 -6.06
C LEU A 289 110.82 53.95 -5.99
N LEU A 290 109.85 54.53 -5.28
CA LEU A 290 109.78 55.97 -5.01
C LEU A 290 111.02 56.46 -4.25
N SER A 291 111.47 55.72 -3.24
CA SER A 291 112.72 56.02 -2.52
C SER A 291 113.93 55.93 -3.45
N SER A 292 113.98 54.94 -4.35
CA SER A 292 115.05 54.83 -5.33
C SER A 292 115.01 55.97 -6.35
N ASN A 293 113.83 56.35 -6.83
CA ASN A 293 113.66 57.45 -7.78
C ASN A 293 114.03 58.79 -7.14
N THR A 294 113.64 59.05 -5.89
CA THR A 294 114.06 60.26 -5.17
C THR A 294 115.58 60.31 -5.02
N LYS A 295 116.22 59.19 -4.68
CA LYS A 295 117.69 59.09 -4.65
C LYS A 295 118.34 59.34 -6.00
N LEU A 296 117.86 58.69 -7.06
CA LEU A 296 118.33 58.91 -8.43
C LEU A 296 118.11 60.37 -8.88
N THR A 297 117.01 61.00 -8.47
CA THR A 297 116.74 62.42 -8.76
C THR A 297 117.76 63.31 -8.05
N SER A 298 118.07 63.05 -6.77
CA SER A 298 119.13 63.79 -6.08
C SER A 298 120.52 63.55 -6.66
N GLU A 299 120.85 62.32 -7.05
CA GLU A 299 122.11 62.01 -7.74
C GLU A 299 122.17 62.68 -9.11
N LEU A 300 121.04 62.79 -9.82
CA LEU A 300 120.93 63.50 -11.09
C LEU A 300 121.11 65.02 -10.90
N ASP A 301 120.52 65.61 -9.86
CA ASP A 301 120.68 67.03 -9.57
C ASP A 301 122.12 67.34 -9.09
N GLU A 302 122.74 66.44 -8.33
CA GLU A 302 124.16 66.54 -7.99
C GLU A 302 125.05 66.42 -9.23
N ALA A 303 124.73 65.49 -10.15
CA ALA A 303 125.41 65.39 -11.44
C ALA A 303 125.22 66.66 -12.30
N LYS A 304 124.03 67.26 -12.31
CA LYS A 304 123.79 68.55 -12.96
C LYS A 304 124.62 69.66 -12.33
N ASP A 305 124.69 69.75 -11.01
CA ASP A 305 125.54 70.72 -10.29
C ASP A 305 127.02 70.54 -10.62
N ILE A 306 127.49 69.29 -10.71
CA ILE A 306 128.84 68.97 -11.15
C ILE A 306 129.05 69.39 -12.60
N ILE A 307 128.12 69.09 -13.49
CA ILE A 307 128.16 69.53 -14.89
C ILE A 307 128.21 71.06 -14.94
N GLN A 308 127.36 71.77 -14.19
CA GLN A 308 127.33 73.23 -14.16
C GLN A 308 128.63 73.83 -13.61
N ARG A 309 129.25 73.19 -12.61
CA ARG A 309 130.61 73.54 -12.14
C ARG A 309 131.68 73.25 -13.18
N LEU A 310 131.58 72.12 -13.90
CA LEU A 310 132.51 71.77 -14.97
C LEU A 310 132.36 72.72 -16.15
N GLU A 311 131.14 73.08 -16.54
CA GLU A 311 130.84 74.11 -17.53
C GLU A 311 131.38 75.47 -17.08
N GLY A 312 131.20 75.84 -15.81
CA GLY A 312 131.82 77.05 -15.24
C GLY A 312 133.35 77.01 -15.21
N ARG A 313 133.96 75.84 -14.98
CA ARG A 313 135.42 75.64 -15.07
C ARG A 313 135.93 75.64 -16.50
N VAL A 314 135.18 75.08 -17.45
CA VAL A 314 135.49 75.13 -18.88
C VAL A 314 135.43 76.57 -19.36
N ALA A 315 134.38 77.32 -18.99
CA ALA A 315 134.29 78.75 -19.25
C ALA A 315 135.45 79.53 -18.59
N GLY A 316 135.86 79.17 -17.37
CA GLY A 316 137.03 79.76 -16.70
C GLY A 316 138.36 79.45 -17.40
N LEU A 317 138.55 78.20 -17.84
CA LEU A 317 139.73 77.77 -18.61
C LEU A 317 139.76 78.40 -20.00
N GLU A 318 138.62 78.60 -20.65
CA GLU A 318 138.54 79.34 -21.92
C GLU A 318 138.95 80.80 -21.75
N VAL A 319 138.64 81.43 -20.62
CA VAL A 319 139.12 82.79 -20.29
C VAL A 319 140.64 82.80 -20.00
N ASP A 320 141.16 81.80 -19.30
CA ASP A 320 142.60 81.68 -19.00
C ASP A 320 143.44 81.34 -20.26
N VAL A 321 142.87 80.60 -21.21
CA VAL A 321 143.49 80.29 -22.52
C VAL A 321 143.53 81.52 -23.45
N MET A 322 142.59 82.45 -23.33
CA MET A 322 142.62 83.69 -24.13
C MET A 322 143.50 84.80 -23.51
N GLY A 323 143.95 84.65 -22.26
CA GLY A 323 144.80 85.65 -21.57
C GLY A 323 146.32 85.45 -21.72
N SER A 324 146.79 84.28 -22.16
CA SER A 324 148.23 83.91 -22.09
C SER A 324 148.89 83.56 -23.44
N ASN A 325 148.38 84.10 -24.55
CA ASN A 325 148.91 83.81 -25.90
C ASN A 325 149.54 85.03 -26.60
N GLU A 326 150.14 85.94 -25.83
CA GLU A 326 151.16 86.88 -26.30
C GLU A 326 152.44 86.69 -25.49
N VAL A 327 153.55 86.39 -26.18
CA VAL A 327 154.92 86.21 -25.68
C VAL A 327 155.21 84.81 -25.08
N SER A 328 155.97 83.90 -25.71
CA SER A 328 156.74 83.94 -26.94
C SER A 328 157.24 82.53 -27.22
N MET A 329 157.29 82.18 -28.51
CA MET A 329 158.10 81.10 -29.06
C MET A 329 159.48 80.96 -28.40
N SER A 330 159.93 79.71 -28.19
CA SER A 330 161.20 79.22 -28.76
C SER A 330 161.43 77.72 -28.49
N GLN A 331 162.02 77.06 -29.51
CA GLN A 331 162.78 75.80 -29.50
C GLN A 331 161.95 74.49 -29.63
N GLN A 332 162.09 73.59 -30.62
CA GLN A 332 162.91 73.40 -31.84
C GLN A 332 162.33 72.09 -32.47
N GLN A 333 161.83 72.02 -33.72
CA GLN A 333 162.55 71.50 -34.91
C GLN A 333 163.31 70.16 -34.61
N VAL A 334 163.20 69.00 -35.30
CA VAL A 334 163.12 68.65 -36.75
C VAL A 334 162.88 67.10 -36.92
N LEU A 335 162.36 66.67 -38.08
CA LEU A 335 162.66 65.44 -38.88
C LEU A 335 161.57 64.32 -39.04
N ASP A 336 161.03 64.31 -40.27
CA ASP A 336 160.99 63.20 -41.25
C ASP A 336 160.00 62.02 -41.23
N HIS A 337 159.30 61.94 -42.37
CA HIS A 337 159.11 60.78 -43.29
C HIS A 337 157.82 59.90 -43.23
N GLU A 338 157.15 59.93 -44.40
CA GLU A 338 156.23 59.00 -45.08
C GLU A 338 156.11 57.53 -44.62
N ARG A 339 154.85 57.00 -44.55
CA ARG A 339 154.31 55.89 -45.39
C ARG A 339 152.95 55.34 -44.92
N THR A 340 151.98 55.41 -45.83
CA THR A 340 151.09 54.34 -46.37
C THR A 340 150.61 53.13 -45.53
N ALA A 341 149.28 52.98 -45.47
CA ALA A 341 148.43 51.78 -45.61
C ALA A 341 148.71 50.47 -44.84
N ARG A 342 147.73 50.01 -44.04
CA ARG A 342 146.93 48.75 -44.21
C ARG A 342 146.00 48.45 -43.01
N HIS A 343 144.76 48.09 -43.34
CA HIS A 343 143.81 47.26 -42.55
C HIS A 343 144.40 45.90 -42.15
N PRO A 344 143.87 45.10 -41.18
CA PRO A 344 142.52 44.46 -41.19
C PRO A 344 141.80 44.41 -39.80
N ARG A 345 140.45 44.26 -39.70
CA ARG A 345 139.64 43.00 -39.58
C ARG A 345 139.98 42.25 -38.26
N GLU A 346 139.08 41.87 -37.35
CA GLU A 346 137.88 40.99 -37.43
C GLU A 346 137.09 41.08 -36.09
N LYS A 347 135.75 41.12 -36.13
CA LYS A 347 134.76 40.07 -35.75
C LYS A 347 134.74 39.73 -34.24
N THR A 348 133.61 39.51 -33.56
CA THR A 348 132.49 38.59 -33.87
C THR A 348 131.35 38.81 -32.86
N SER A 349 130.10 38.87 -33.37
CA SER A 349 128.93 38.06 -32.94
C SER A 349 128.28 38.34 -31.56
N GLN A 350 126.96 38.22 -31.33
CA GLN A 350 125.98 37.31 -31.92
C GLN A 350 124.52 37.73 -31.55
N THR A 351 123.62 37.76 -32.56
CA THR A 351 122.21 37.22 -32.62
C THR A 351 121.14 37.64 -31.60
N GLY A 352 119.86 37.87 -31.95
CA GLY A 352 119.05 37.69 -33.18
C GLY A 352 117.74 38.53 -33.07
N ALA A 353 117.11 39.02 -34.15
CA ALA A 353 116.13 38.35 -35.05
C ALA A 353 114.97 37.70 -34.26
N GLN A 354 113.68 37.96 -34.45
CA GLN A 354 112.76 38.05 -35.61
C GLN A 354 111.42 38.61 -35.06
N GLY A 355 110.43 39.17 -35.76
CA GLY A 355 110.05 39.22 -37.17
C GLY A 355 108.50 39.28 -37.25
N CYS A 356 107.98 40.10 -38.16
CA CYS A 356 106.69 40.02 -38.90
C CYS A 356 105.36 40.02 -38.09
N ALA A 357 104.46 41.00 -38.27
CA ALA A 357 103.58 41.19 -39.43
C ALA A 357 102.63 39.99 -39.65
N ASP A 358 101.33 40.20 -39.46
CA ASP A 358 100.36 40.16 -40.57
C ASP A 358 98.97 40.59 -40.11
N GLU A 359 98.40 41.49 -40.91
CA GLU A 359 96.97 41.67 -41.07
C GLU A 359 96.40 40.39 -41.70
N ASP A 360 95.22 39.94 -41.27
CA ASP A 360 94.35 39.25 -42.20
C ASP A 360 92.87 39.37 -41.82
N GLU A 361 92.13 39.76 -42.85
CA GLU A 361 90.73 40.05 -42.97
C GLU A 361 90.05 38.84 -43.61
N LYS A 362 88.97 38.29 -43.02
CA LYS A 362 87.88 37.51 -43.66
C LYS A 362 86.91 37.00 -42.58
N LYS A 363 85.63 37.40 -42.59
CA LYS A 363 84.47 36.92 -43.40
C LYS A 363 84.06 35.47 -43.11
N GLY A 364 82.77 35.31 -42.80
CA GLY A 364 81.98 34.07 -42.76
C GLY A 364 80.85 34.22 -41.73
N GLU A 365 79.64 34.67 -42.08
CA GLU A 365 78.48 33.85 -42.54
C GLU A 365 77.99 32.89 -41.45
N ILE A 366 76.85 33.18 -40.79
CA ILE A 366 75.47 32.72 -41.09
C ILE A 366 75.35 31.19 -41.19
N GLU A 367 74.75 30.58 -40.17
CA GLU A 367 73.91 29.36 -40.18
C GLU A 367 73.36 29.25 -38.73
N VAL A 368 72.07 29.30 -38.39
CA VAL A 368 70.82 28.71 -38.91
C VAL A 368 70.86 27.19 -39.02
N ASP A 369 70.61 26.53 -37.88
CA ASP A 369 69.96 25.22 -37.75
C ASP A 369 68.89 25.40 -36.67
N LYS A 370 67.56 25.20 -36.82
CA LYS A 370 66.74 24.38 -37.72
C LYS A 370 66.99 22.87 -37.66
N GLN A 371 66.51 22.28 -36.57
CA GLN A 371 65.75 21.04 -36.58
C GLN A 371 64.39 21.41 -35.95
N LYS A 372 63.21 21.40 -36.58
CA LYS A 372 62.59 20.65 -37.67
C LYS A 372 62.57 19.14 -37.49
N GLU A 373 61.35 18.65 -37.67
CA GLU A 373 60.89 17.28 -37.83
C GLU A 373 60.49 16.55 -36.53
N ASP A 374 59.32 15.92 -36.46
CA ASP A 374 58.17 15.89 -37.37
C ASP A 374 57.05 15.10 -36.68
N GLU A 375 55.82 15.35 -37.13
CA GLU A 375 54.78 14.33 -37.40
C GLU A 375 54.33 13.38 -36.26
N ARG A 376 53.06 12.96 -36.10
CA ARG A 376 51.84 12.99 -36.90
C ARG A 376 50.75 12.39 -36.00
N LEU A 377 49.56 12.98 -36.01
CA LEU A 377 48.28 12.39 -36.48
C LEU A 377 47.58 11.32 -35.62
N VAL A 378 46.25 11.38 -35.78
CA VAL A 378 45.24 10.32 -35.64
C VAL A 378 44.64 10.23 -34.24
N SER A 379 43.55 10.96 -34.03
CA SER A 379 42.14 10.49 -34.01
C SER A 379 41.73 10.16 -32.57
N GLY A 380 40.50 10.30 -32.12
CA GLY A 380 39.22 10.51 -32.76
C GLY A 380 38.17 10.09 -31.73
N GLN A 381 36.93 10.52 -31.95
CA GLN A 381 35.69 9.98 -31.37
C GLN A 381 35.44 10.28 -29.88
N GLN A 382 34.38 11.02 -29.51
CA GLN A 382 32.92 10.77 -29.67
C GLN A 382 32.34 10.05 -28.43
N CYS A 383 31.07 10.37 -28.16
CA CYS A 383 30.14 9.91 -27.12
C CYS A 383 30.13 10.78 -25.85
N GLU A 384 29.11 11.63 -25.66
CA GLU A 384 27.67 11.37 -25.39
C GLU A 384 27.38 11.17 -23.90
N LEU A 385 26.37 11.92 -23.45
CA LEU A 385 25.45 11.61 -22.34
C LEU A 385 26.02 11.60 -20.91
N MET A 386 25.78 12.71 -20.20
CA MET A 386 24.89 12.71 -19.04
C MET A 386 24.07 13.99 -18.97
#